data_AF-A0A821ZES8-F1
#
_entry.id   AF-A0A821ZES8-F1
#
_cell.length_a   1.000
_cell.length_b   1.000
_cell.length_c   1.000
_cell.angle_alpha   90.00
_cell.angle_beta   90.00
_cell.angle_gamma   90.00
#
_symmetry.space_group_name_H-M   'P 1'
#
loop_
_entity.id
_entity.type
_entity.pdbx_description
1 polymer ?
#
loop_
_entity_poly.entity_id
_entity_poly.type
_entity_poly.pdbx_seq_one_letter_code
_entity_poly.pdbx_strand_id
1 'polypeptide(L)'
;MARFPHIEEARHEMIEMCRQYYHGNTKELTLINQFESEYRSEDAIYWYAKESFIYKLINKALRSQDIDILYTLRYFISDLSEYLRREHKKMLLSNEEFLTVYREGELDIEEFNRDAPFELIRMKLSNAGEMVTKDYIELTLRETEEKSVSIVFGRLMCNLGQYDKSQKYFEQLLNDPNGEDLAWIEFNIGRVLCFKGEWKEAGEHFDCAYDRMMTNKPVRVKDSARVLDKIGLILEKQGKYDEALDYYKQALDIKEKCYLPGSVSIATSFNNIGNILSLQKKYNEALDFYKRALNIEEKCFPSGHGNIAVNQNKIGIILRGQGKHDEALKYYQRALEMQEEHYPSGHADIAHILNNIGQILFDQAKYDEALNYYQRALKMREKYYPSGHIAIVQSLNSIGDLLFEHEKYDEALDYYQRLLKLQEDYYSSDELDIAQSFNKIGKIFYHQQRYDKALHYHQCALKIQEKHYSSGHVDIAASLSDIAAISSHQKKYDEALDYYQQALNMLEKCYPSGHVDTAQSLYNIGNILKQQGKYNEALDHYRQALKLQEKYHPSGHA
;
A
#
# COMPACT_ATOMS: atom_id res chain seq x y z
N MET A 1 -7.83 -7.42 -32.43
CA MET A 1 -6.85 -6.47 -33.02
C MET A 1 -7.00 -5.15 -32.29
N ALA A 2 -5.92 -4.62 -31.73
CA ALA A 2 -5.94 -3.29 -31.14
C ALA A 2 -5.89 -2.22 -32.26
N ARG A 3 -7.06 -1.84 -32.78
CA ARG A 3 -7.17 -0.71 -33.72
C ARG A 3 -6.95 0.61 -33.00
N PHE A 4 -6.34 1.56 -33.70
CA PHE A 4 -5.91 2.85 -33.18
C PHE A 4 -7.08 3.72 -32.69
N PRO A 5 -6.83 4.77 -31.89
CA PRO A 5 -7.87 5.67 -31.43
C PRO A 5 -8.54 6.46 -32.56
N HIS A 6 -7.75 6.98 -33.52
CA HIS A 6 -8.18 7.98 -34.52
C HIS A 6 -8.50 7.45 -35.93
N ILE A 7 -8.82 6.16 -36.05
CA ILE A 7 -9.27 5.61 -37.34
C ILE A 7 -10.80 5.69 -37.42
N GLU A 8 -11.35 5.92 -38.62
CA GLU A 8 -12.80 6.06 -38.82
C GLU A 8 -13.57 4.77 -38.46
N GLU A 9 -12.99 3.57 -38.62
CA GLU A 9 -13.58 2.37 -38.03
C GLU A 9 -13.72 2.45 -36.50
N ALA A 10 -12.82 3.11 -35.77
CA ALA A 10 -12.98 3.34 -34.34
C ALA A 10 -14.13 4.32 -34.04
N ARG A 11 -14.32 5.35 -34.87
CA ARG A 11 -15.48 6.26 -34.80
C ARG A 11 -16.80 5.52 -35.03
N HIS A 12 -16.83 4.62 -36.02
CA HIS A 12 -18.01 3.83 -36.36
C HIS A 12 -18.31 2.74 -35.32
N GLU A 13 -17.30 1.98 -34.87
CA GLU A 13 -17.40 1.04 -33.74
C GLU A 13 -17.97 1.73 -32.49
N MET A 14 -17.51 2.94 -32.19
CA MET A 14 -17.99 3.76 -31.07
C MET A 14 -19.48 4.13 -31.20
N ILE A 15 -19.89 4.62 -32.37
CA ILE A 15 -21.27 5.09 -32.60
C ILE A 15 -22.26 3.91 -32.59
N GLU A 16 -21.93 2.79 -33.24
CA GLU A 16 -22.78 1.60 -33.24
C GLU A 16 -22.92 0.96 -31.87
N MET A 17 -21.84 0.91 -31.08
CA MET A 17 -21.91 0.50 -29.68
C MET A 17 -22.84 1.42 -28.87
N CYS A 18 -22.75 2.74 -29.07
CA CYS A 18 -23.65 3.69 -28.39
C CYS A 18 -25.12 3.52 -28.82
N ARG A 19 -25.39 3.26 -30.12
CA ARG A 19 -26.74 2.95 -30.64
C ARG A 19 -27.33 1.70 -30.00
N GLN A 20 -26.52 0.66 -29.82
CA GLN A 20 -26.92 -0.59 -29.14
C GLN A 20 -27.13 -0.36 -27.64
N TYR A 21 -26.23 0.37 -26.97
CA TYR A 21 -26.31 0.65 -25.54
C TYR A 21 -27.56 1.45 -25.15
N TYR A 22 -27.90 2.45 -25.96
CA TYR A 22 -29.05 3.33 -25.76
C TYR A 22 -30.30 2.90 -26.56
N HIS A 23 -30.37 1.62 -26.96
CA HIS A 23 -31.52 1.07 -27.67
C HIS A 23 -32.82 1.31 -26.89
N GLY A 24 -33.83 1.86 -27.56
CA GLY A 24 -35.10 2.27 -26.95
C GLY A 24 -35.11 3.65 -26.27
N ASN A 25 -33.96 4.32 -26.07
CA ASN A 25 -33.91 5.67 -25.52
C ASN A 25 -33.85 6.73 -26.63
N THR A 26 -35.01 7.23 -27.06
CA THR A 26 -35.14 8.18 -28.17
C THR A 26 -34.37 9.49 -27.97
N LYS A 27 -34.24 10.00 -26.73
CA LYS A 27 -33.48 11.23 -26.43
C LYS A 27 -31.98 11.03 -26.71
N GLU A 28 -31.40 9.95 -26.18
CA GLU A 28 -29.98 9.66 -26.36
C GLU A 28 -29.67 9.23 -27.81
N LEU A 29 -30.56 8.48 -28.47
CA LEU A 29 -30.42 8.14 -29.90
C LEU A 29 -30.45 9.37 -30.81
N THR A 30 -31.21 10.41 -30.46
CA THR A 30 -31.17 11.71 -31.18
C THR A 30 -29.82 12.39 -31.00
N LEU A 31 -29.27 12.41 -29.79
CA LEU A 31 -27.94 12.97 -29.49
C LEU A 31 -26.81 12.18 -30.17
N ILE A 32 -26.93 10.85 -30.29
CA ILE A 32 -25.98 9.99 -31.01
C ILE A 32 -25.96 10.32 -32.51
N ASN A 33 -27.14 10.51 -33.12
CA ASN A 33 -27.22 10.87 -34.54
C ASN A 33 -26.68 12.29 -34.79
N GLN A 34 -26.97 13.26 -33.92
CA GLN A 34 -26.36 14.60 -33.98
C GLN A 34 -24.84 14.53 -33.85
N PHE A 35 -24.33 13.73 -32.91
CA PHE A 35 -22.89 13.50 -32.77
C PHE A 35 -22.27 12.92 -34.05
N GLU A 36 -22.88 11.90 -34.67
CA GLU A 36 -22.38 11.31 -35.91
C GLU A 36 -22.25 12.35 -37.05
N SER A 37 -23.19 13.29 -37.17
CA SER A 37 -23.21 14.33 -38.22
C SER A 37 -22.43 15.62 -37.89
N GLU A 38 -22.33 16.01 -36.63
CA GLU A 38 -21.82 17.33 -36.21
C GLU A 38 -20.46 17.28 -35.50
N TYR A 39 -20.06 16.13 -34.93
CA TYR A 39 -18.88 16.05 -34.06
C TYR A 39 -17.56 16.33 -34.78
N ARG A 40 -16.75 17.20 -34.16
CA ARG A 40 -15.33 17.41 -34.46
C ARG A 40 -14.48 17.18 -33.22
N SER A 41 -13.24 16.75 -33.43
CA SER A 41 -12.18 16.67 -32.41
C SER A 41 -12.05 17.93 -31.53
N GLU A 42 -12.26 19.09 -32.15
CA GLU A 42 -12.20 20.41 -31.52
C GLU A 42 -13.25 20.58 -30.41
N ASP A 43 -14.42 19.94 -30.56
CA ASP A 43 -15.59 20.09 -29.70
C ASP A 43 -15.66 19.04 -28.56
N ALA A 44 -14.58 18.28 -28.33
CA ALA A 44 -14.59 17.14 -27.41
C ALA A 44 -15.03 17.50 -25.98
N ILE A 45 -14.56 18.63 -25.43
CA ILE A 45 -14.99 19.08 -24.10
C ILE A 45 -16.47 19.48 -24.09
N TYR A 46 -16.98 20.09 -25.16
CA TYR A 46 -18.37 20.51 -25.28
C TYR A 46 -19.30 19.30 -25.31
N TRP A 47 -18.96 18.26 -26.09
CA TRP A 47 -19.72 17.01 -26.12
C TRP A 47 -19.57 16.15 -24.85
N TYR A 48 -18.55 16.39 -24.03
CA TYR A 48 -18.41 15.79 -22.69
C TYR A 48 -19.14 16.58 -21.59
N ALA A 49 -19.29 17.89 -21.73
CA ALA A 49 -19.91 18.76 -20.73
C ALA A 49 -21.42 18.98 -20.94
N LYS A 50 -21.89 18.99 -22.19
CA LYS A 50 -23.30 18.82 -22.58
C LYS A 50 -23.77 17.45 -22.08
N GLU A 51 -24.99 17.31 -21.56
CA GLU A 51 -25.50 16.08 -20.91
C GLU A 51 -25.63 14.85 -21.84
N SER A 52 -24.52 14.36 -22.38
CA SER A 52 -24.51 13.40 -23.46
C SER A 52 -24.54 11.95 -22.98
N PHE A 53 -24.99 11.07 -23.88
CA PHE A 53 -24.76 9.64 -23.82
C PHE A 53 -23.29 9.32 -23.51
N ILE A 54 -22.33 10.04 -24.10
CA ILE A 54 -20.89 9.83 -23.90
C ILE A 54 -20.46 10.11 -22.46
N TYR A 55 -20.83 11.27 -21.88
CA TYR A 55 -20.49 11.58 -20.48
C TYR A 55 -21.01 10.50 -19.53
N LYS A 56 -22.29 10.12 -19.70
CA LYS A 56 -22.96 9.10 -18.88
C LYS A 56 -22.27 7.75 -19.02
N LEU A 57 -21.88 7.37 -20.24
CA LEU A 57 -21.29 6.08 -20.56
C LEU A 57 -19.83 5.98 -20.07
N ILE A 58 -18.98 6.99 -20.32
CA ILE A 58 -17.61 7.05 -19.79
C ILE A 58 -17.62 6.97 -18.26
N ASN A 59 -18.40 7.83 -17.60
CA ASN A 59 -18.43 7.86 -16.13
C ASN A 59 -19.08 6.61 -15.53
N LYS A 60 -19.97 5.91 -16.24
CA LYS A 60 -20.45 4.59 -15.82
C LYS A 60 -19.36 3.53 -15.99
N ALA A 61 -18.71 3.47 -17.15
CA ALA A 61 -17.68 2.49 -17.47
C ALA A 61 -16.45 2.61 -16.55
N LEU A 62 -16.03 3.83 -16.19
CA LEU A 62 -14.99 4.05 -15.17
C LEU A 62 -15.40 3.50 -13.80
N ARG A 63 -16.65 3.73 -13.37
CA ARG A 63 -17.19 3.23 -12.08
C ARG A 63 -17.40 1.71 -12.06
N SER A 64 -17.74 1.09 -13.19
CA SER A 64 -17.90 -0.36 -13.33
C SER A 64 -16.64 -1.09 -13.81
N GLN A 65 -15.54 -0.36 -14.00
CA GLN A 65 -14.27 -0.87 -14.54
C GLN A 65 -14.42 -1.57 -15.92
N ASP A 66 -15.38 -1.11 -16.72
CA ASP A 66 -15.72 -1.66 -18.03
C ASP A 66 -14.75 -1.12 -19.10
N ILE A 67 -13.63 -1.82 -19.22
CA ILE A 67 -12.54 -1.51 -20.14
C ILE A 67 -12.96 -1.66 -21.59
N ASP A 68 -13.87 -2.57 -21.89
CA ASP A 68 -14.22 -2.91 -23.27
C ASP A 68 -15.17 -1.83 -23.85
N ILE A 69 -16.02 -1.21 -23.02
CA ILE A 69 -16.70 0.06 -23.34
C ILE A 69 -15.71 1.23 -23.48
N LEU A 70 -14.76 1.40 -22.55
CA LEU A 70 -13.77 2.48 -22.61
C LEU A 70 -12.85 2.36 -23.84
N TYR A 71 -12.53 1.14 -24.27
CA TYR A 71 -11.80 0.87 -25.51
C TYR A 71 -12.62 1.17 -26.76
N THR A 72 -13.94 0.94 -26.71
CA THR A 72 -14.83 1.27 -27.82
C THR A 72 -15.04 2.79 -27.92
N LEU A 73 -14.96 3.51 -26.80
CA LEU A 73 -14.98 4.99 -26.74
C LEU A 73 -13.62 5.66 -27.01
N ARG A 74 -12.59 4.90 -27.43
CA ARG A 74 -11.21 5.38 -27.60
C ARG A 74 -11.03 6.60 -28.51
N TYR A 75 -11.88 6.75 -29.54
CA TYR A 75 -11.82 7.89 -30.48
C TYR A 75 -12.11 9.19 -29.71
N PHE A 76 -13.27 9.26 -29.06
CA PHE A 76 -13.66 10.43 -28.26
C PHE A 76 -12.74 10.67 -27.05
N ILE A 77 -12.29 9.62 -26.38
CA ILE A 77 -11.35 9.73 -25.25
C ILE A 77 -9.99 10.28 -25.72
N SER A 78 -9.58 9.98 -26.96
CA SER A 78 -8.39 10.55 -27.58
C SER A 78 -8.53 12.05 -27.80
N ASP A 79 -9.61 12.47 -28.45
CA ASP A 79 -9.93 13.89 -28.68
C ASP A 79 -10.01 14.69 -27.38
N LEU A 80 -10.73 14.17 -26.37
CA LEU A 80 -10.87 14.83 -25.08
C LEU A 80 -9.53 14.97 -24.35
N SER A 81 -8.66 13.95 -24.42
CA SER A 81 -7.32 14.00 -23.83
C SER A 81 -6.40 15.02 -24.52
N GLU A 82 -6.49 15.14 -25.84
CA GLU A 82 -5.68 16.07 -26.63
C GLU A 82 -6.20 17.52 -26.48
N TYR A 83 -7.52 17.71 -26.39
CA TYR A 83 -8.12 19.00 -26.05
C TYR A 83 -7.62 19.51 -24.69
N LEU A 84 -7.75 18.71 -23.63
CA LEU A 84 -7.31 19.09 -22.27
C LEU A 84 -5.81 19.40 -22.22
N ARG A 85 -4.99 18.64 -22.96
CA ARG A 85 -3.55 18.90 -23.11
C ARG A 85 -3.26 20.27 -23.73
N ARG A 86 -4.06 20.71 -24.72
CA ARG A 86 -3.90 22.03 -25.37
C ARG A 86 -4.25 23.18 -24.43
N GLU A 87 -5.37 23.08 -23.73
CA GLU A 87 -5.81 24.14 -22.81
C GLU A 87 -4.87 24.28 -21.61
N HIS A 88 -4.39 23.17 -21.03
CA HIS A 88 -3.34 23.24 -20.01
C HIS A 88 -2.05 23.91 -20.54
N LYS A 89 -1.67 23.67 -21.81
CA LYS A 89 -0.50 24.32 -22.43
C LYS A 89 -0.72 25.82 -22.68
N LYS A 90 -1.92 26.25 -23.11
CA LYS A 90 -2.28 27.68 -23.14
C LYS A 90 -2.10 28.32 -21.76
N MET A 91 -2.61 27.67 -20.71
CA MET A 91 -2.57 28.19 -19.35
C MET A 91 -1.14 28.30 -18.80
N LEU A 92 -0.24 27.35 -19.10
CA LEU A 92 1.19 27.48 -18.74
C LEU A 92 1.84 28.74 -19.35
N LEU A 93 1.46 29.09 -20.59
CA LEU A 93 1.93 30.29 -21.30
C LEU A 93 1.24 31.59 -20.84
N SER A 94 0.19 31.50 -20.01
CA SER A 94 -0.50 32.66 -19.42
C SER A 94 0.20 33.17 -18.15
N ASN A 95 -0.17 34.37 -17.72
CA ASN A 95 0.26 34.95 -16.43
C ASN A 95 -0.61 34.49 -15.24
N GLU A 96 -1.55 33.56 -15.43
CA GLU A 96 -2.42 33.07 -14.36
C GLU A 96 -1.71 32.00 -13.50
N GLU A 97 -1.75 32.16 -12.18
CA GLU A 97 -1.09 31.26 -11.21
C GLU A 97 -1.97 30.07 -10.77
N PHE A 98 -3.29 30.17 -10.99
CA PHE A 98 -4.28 29.20 -10.50
C PHE A 98 -5.39 28.96 -11.53
N LEU A 99 -5.67 27.69 -11.85
CA LEU A 99 -6.92 27.31 -12.49
C LEU A 99 -7.95 26.99 -11.41
N THR A 100 -9.07 27.71 -11.41
CA THR A 100 -10.18 27.38 -10.50
C THR A 100 -11.14 26.44 -11.21
N VAL A 101 -11.03 25.13 -10.95
CA VAL A 101 -11.83 24.10 -11.63
C VAL A 101 -13.25 24.13 -11.09
N TYR A 102 -14.11 24.93 -11.72
CA TYR A 102 -15.44 25.29 -11.24
C TYR A 102 -16.57 24.33 -11.57
N ARG A 103 -17.65 24.57 -10.81
CA ARG A 103 -18.69 23.64 -10.42
C ARG A 103 -19.92 24.48 -9.94
N GLU A 104 -21.24 24.27 -10.20
CA GLU A 104 -22.12 23.18 -10.69
C GLU A 104 -23.31 23.75 -11.57
N GLY A 105 -24.49 23.09 -11.67
CA GLY A 105 -25.83 23.67 -11.94
C GLY A 105 -26.37 23.65 -13.38
N GLU A 106 -27.68 23.48 -13.57
CA GLU A 106 -28.36 23.82 -14.85
C GLU A 106 -28.37 25.35 -15.06
N LEU A 107 -28.33 25.82 -16.31
CA LEU A 107 -28.52 27.23 -16.71
C LEU A 107 -29.27 27.29 -18.03
N ASP A 108 -30.10 28.32 -18.21
CA ASP A 108 -31.03 28.44 -19.34
C ASP A 108 -30.40 29.09 -20.60
N ILE A 109 -31.02 28.85 -21.74
CA ILE A 109 -30.53 29.16 -23.09
C ILE A 109 -30.35 30.68 -23.33
N GLU A 110 -31.06 31.54 -22.60
CA GLU A 110 -30.91 32.99 -22.73
C GLU A 110 -29.55 33.50 -22.19
N GLU A 111 -28.90 32.79 -21.24
CA GLU A 111 -27.56 33.15 -20.75
C GLU A 111 -26.41 32.70 -21.67
N PHE A 112 -26.72 31.91 -22.71
CA PHE A 112 -25.75 31.43 -23.70
C PHE A 112 -25.27 32.53 -24.66
N ASN A 113 -26.08 33.59 -24.85
CA ASN A 113 -25.97 34.52 -25.99
C ASN A 113 -25.48 35.94 -25.61
N ARG A 114 -24.53 36.08 -24.69
CA ARG A 114 -23.91 37.38 -24.37
C ARG A 114 -22.46 37.45 -24.83
N ASP A 115 -22.20 38.28 -25.84
CA ASP A 115 -20.86 38.60 -26.34
C ASP A 115 -19.97 39.18 -25.23
N ALA A 116 -19.01 38.39 -24.76
CA ALA A 116 -17.96 38.81 -23.83
C ALA A 116 -16.63 38.12 -24.19
N PRO A 117 -15.49 38.84 -24.22
CA PRO A 117 -14.24 38.33 -24.78
C PRO A 117 -13.43 37.48 -23.76
N PHE A 118 -14.00 36.36 -23.33
CA PHE A 118 -13.35 35.40 -22.41
C PHE A 118 -13.49 33.97 -22.95
N GLU A 119 -12.38 33.27 -23.23
CA GLU A 119 -12.40 31.82 -23.48
C GLU A 119 -12.72 31.09 -22.16
N LEU A 120 -13.94 30.58 -22.02
CA LEU A 120 -14.49 30.19 -20.71
C LEU A 120 -14.80 28.69 -20.61
N ILE A 121 -13.83 27.92 -20.10
CA ILE A 121 -13.96 26.48 -19.87
C ILE A 121 -14.87 26.23 -18.63
N ARG A 122 -16.09 25.69 -18.81
CA ARG A 122 -17.11 25.48 -17.75
C ARG A 122 -17.44 23.99 -17.49
N MET A 123 -17.41 23.51 -16.23
CA MET A 123 -17.89 22.17 -15.76
C MET A 123 -18.52 22.17 -14.32
N LYS A 124 -18.75 20.99 -13.67
CA LYS A 124 -19.69 20.69 -12.52
C LYS A 124 -19.14 19.55 -11.60
N LEU A 125 -19.03 19.63 -10.24
CA LEU A 125 -20.01 19.50 -9.11
C LEU A 125 -19.51 20.19 -7.78
N SER A 126 -20.35 20.91 -7.03
CA SER A 126 -20.18 22.16 -6.20
C SER A 126 -19.21 22.29 -4.98
N ASN A 127 -19.23 23.51 -4.39
CA ASN A 127 -18.85 23.97 -3.04
C ASN A 127 -17.40 24.06 -2.55
N ALA A 128 -16.42 23.39 -3.18
CA ALA A 128 -15.01 23.71 -2.96
C ALA A 128 -14.33 23.95 -4.30
N GLY A 129 -13.98 25.21 -4.58
CA GLY A 129 -13.14 25.56 -5.71
C GLY A 129 -11.70 25.19 -5.38
N GLU A 130 -11.27 23.98 -5.74
CA GLU A 130 -9.86 23.63 -5.65
C GLU A 130 -9.07 24.55 -6.59
N MET A 131 -8.26 25.42 -5.97
CA MET A 131 -7.28 26.24 -6.68
C MET A 131 -6.16 25.31 -7.15
N VAL A 132 -6.28 24.85 -8.40
CA VAL A 132 -5.27 24.01 -9.01
C VAL A 132 -4.09 24.90 -9.38
N THR A 133 -3.00 24.77 -8.63
CA THR A 133 -1.78 25.57 -8.81
C THR A 133 -1.18 25.36 -10.19
N LYS A 134 -0.50 26.39 -10.72
CA LYS A 134 0.31 26.27 -11.93
C LYS A 134 1.31 25.11 -11.84
N ASP A 135 1.87 24.87 -10.67
CA ASP A 135 2.73 23.72 -10.34
C ASP A 135 2.04 22.36 -10.50
N TYR A 136 0.77 22.22 -10.06
CA TYR A 136 0.00 21.00 -10.23
C TYR A 136 -0.35 20.74 -11.71
N ILE A 137 -0.65 21.79 -12.48
CA ILE A 137 -0.91 21.66 -13.92
C ILE A 137 0.37 21.37 -14.69
N GLU A 138 1.50 21.95 -14.30
CA GLU A 138 2.82 21.58 -14.82
C GLU A 138 3.17 20.12 -14.48
N LEU A 139 2.86 19.65 -13.27
CA LEU A 139 3.02 18.25 -12.87
C LEU A 139 2.16 17.31 -13.72
N THR A 140 0.87 17.61 -13.86
CA THR A 140 -0.11 16.80 -14.61
C THR A 140 0.18 16.80 -16.12
N LEU A 141 0.68 17.92 -16.66
CA LEU A 141 1.23 17.94 -18.01
C LEU A 141 2.50 17.09 -18.11
N ARG A 142 3.50 17.24 -17.23
CA ARG A 142 4.73 16.42 -17.26
C ARG A 142 4.47 14.92 -17.08
N GLU A 143 3.37 14.53 -16.46
CA GLU A 143 2.87 13.16 -16.44
C GLU A 143 2.39 12.66 -17.82
N THR A 144 1.75 13.53 -18.61
CA THR A 144 0.99 13.23 -19.85
C THR A 144 1.62 13.76 -21.15
N GLU A 145 2.70 14.54 -21.08
CA GLU A 145 3.29 15.32 -22.18
C GLU A 145 3.83 14.48 -23.33
N GLU A 146 4.32 13.27 -23.03
CA GLU A 146 5.00 12.38 -23.99
C GLU A 146 4.16 11.16 -24.40
N LYS A 147 2.89 11.10 -23.98
CA LYS A 147 2.15 9.83 -23.93
C LYS A 147 0.96 9.84 -24.87
N SER A 148 1.05 8.97 -25.87
CA SER A 148 -0.05 8.64 -26.75
C SER A 148 -1.23 8.06 -25.96
N VAL A 149 -2.40 8.09 -26.60
CA VAL A 149 -3.61 7.50 -26.05
C VAL A 149 -3.48 5.97 -25.98
N SER A 150 -2.65 5.36 -26.83
CA SER A 150 -2.26 3.95 -26.75
C SER A 150 -1.56 3.64 -25.41
N ILE A 151 -0.53 4.41 -25.06
CA ILE A 151 0.19 4.28 -23.79
C ILE A 151 -0.74 4.55 -22.59
N VAL A 152 -1.63 5.55 -22.68
CA VAL A 152 -2.62 5.84 -21.63
C VAL A 152 -3.63 4.69 -21.46
N PHE A 153 -4.13 4.12 -22.56
CA PHE A 153 -5.11 3.04 -22.51
C PHE A 153 -4.53 1.76 -21.88
N GLY A 154 -3.33 1.35 -22.28
CA GLY A 154 -2.64 0.21 -21.64
C GLY A 154 -2.41 0.45 -20.13
N ARG A 155 -2.09 1.69 -19.73
CA ARG A 155 -1.96 2.07 -18.31
C ARG A 155 -3.29 2.04 -17.56
N LEU A 156 -4.40 2.40 -18.20
CA LEU A 156 -5.73 2.30 -17.60
C LEU A 156 -6.09 0.84 -17.30
N MET A 157 -5.77 -0.09 -18.21
CA MET A 157 -5.92 -1.54 -17.94
C MET A 157 -5.08 -2.01 -16.75
N CYS A 158 -3.85 -1.52 -16.63
CA CYS A 158 -2.98 -1.80 -15.50
C CYS A 158 -3.56 -1.26 -14.17
N ASN A 159 -3.98 0.01 -14.15
CA ASN A 159 -4.54 0.66 -12.96
C ASN A 159 -5.88 0.06 -12.51
N LEU A 160 -6.65 -0.54 -13.44
CA LEU A 160 -7.91 -1.27 -13.17
C LEU A 160 -7.69 -2.76 -12.87
N GLY A 161 -6.46 -3.19 -12.53
CA GLY A 161 -6.15 -4.56 -12.13
C GLY A 161 -6.18 -5.61 -13.24
N GLN A 162 -6.45 -5.23 -14.49
CA GLN A 162 -6.51 -6.15 -15.63
C GLN A 162 -5.11 -6.38 -16.21
N TYR A 163 -4.18 -6.84 -15.36
CA TYR A 163 -2.75 -6.94 -15.64
C TYR A 163 -2.45 -7.79 -16.89
N ASP A 164 -3.07 -8.96 -17.04
CA ASP A 164 -2.84 -9.83 -18.22
C ASP A 164 -3.35 -9.21 -19.53
N LYS A 165 -4.44 -8.43 -19.51
CA LYS A 165 -4.90 -7.66 -20.69
C LYS A 165 -3.88 -6.55 -20.99
N SER A 166 -3.41 -5.84 -19.96
CA SER A 166 -2.44 -4.75 -20.08
C SER A 166 -1.10 -5.22 -20.64
N GLN A 167 -0.57 -6.33 -20.12
CA GLN A 167 0.65 -6.98 -20.61
C GLN A 167 0.50 -7.36 -22.09
N LYS A 168 -0.50 -8.16 -22.45
CA LYS A 168 -0.73 -8.61 -23.84
C LYS A 168 -0.97 -7.45 -24.82
N TYR A 169 -1.54 -6.35 -24.34
CA TYR A 169 -1.70 -5.13 -25.12
C TYR A 169 -0.36 -4.44 -25.38
N PHE A 170 0.47 -4.24 -24.36
CA PHE A 170 1.80 -3.64 -24.54
C PHE A 170 2.76 -4.56 -25.31
N GLU A 171 2.68 -5.88 -25.16
CA GLU A 171 3.42 -6.85 -25.98
C GLU A 171 3.02 -6.76 -27.46
N GLN A 172 1.72 -6.64 -27.78
CA GLN A 172 1.28 -6.39 -29.15
C GLN A 172 1.81 -5.06 -29.68
N LEU A 173 1.78 -4.00 -28.86
CA LEU A 173 2.30 -2.69 -29.22
C LEU A 173 3.83 -2.68 -29.38
N LEU A 174 4.57 -3.54 -28.66
CA LEU A 174 6.02 -3.69 -28.80
C LEU A 174 6.38 -4.39 -30.12
N ASN A 175 5.56 -5.36 -30.56
CA ASN A 175 5.74 -6.08 -31.82
C ASN A 175 5.34 -5.23 -33.04
N ASP A 176 4.33 -4.35 -32.91
CA ASP A 176 3.89 -3.45 -33.98
C ASP A 176 3.72 -1.99 -33.46
N PRO A 177 4.81 -1.22 -33.31
CA PRO A 177 4.78 0.07 -32.61
C PRO A 177 4.07 1.19 -33.34
N ASN A 178 3.96 1.15 -34.67
CA ASN A 178 3.22 2.17 -35.45
C ASN A 178 3.57 3.65 -35.14
N GLY A 179 4.83 3.94 -34.78
CA GLY A 179 5.32 5.27 -34.41
C GLY A 179 5.29 5.58 -32.90
N GLU A 180 4.79 4.67 -32.08
CA GLU A 180 4.89 4.73 -30.62
C GLU A 180 6.35 4.58 -30.14
N ASP A 181 6.66 5.23 -29.02
CA ASP A 181 7.99 5.16 -28.41
C ASP A 181 8.19 3.82 -27.69
N LEU A 182 9.02 2.96 -28.29
CA LEU A 182 9.46 1.68 -27.75
C LEU A 182 9.93 1.78 -26.29
N ALA A 183 10.65 2.82 -25.89
CA ALA A 183 11.11 2.95 -24.50
C ALA A 183 9.95 3.16 -23.52
N TRP A 184 8.90 3.88 -23.92
CA TRP A 184 7.68 4.02 -23.12
C TRP A 184 6.83 2.74 -23.11
N ILE A 185 6.87 1.91 -24.15
CA ILE A 185 6.20 0.61 -24.17
C ILE A 185 6.88 -0.34 -23.17
N GLU A 186 8.19 -0.55 -23.30
CA GLU A 186 9.01 -1.40 -22.43
C GLU A 186 8.84 -1.02 -20.95
N PHE A 187 8.96 0.28 -20.64
CA PHE A 187 8.73 0.81 -19.29
C PHE A 187 7.33 0.48 -18.74
N ASN A 188 6.31 0.36 -19.58
CA ASN A 188 4.97 -0.01 -19.14
C ASN A 188 4.75 -1.52 -19.04
N ILE A 189 5.43 -2.35 -19.86
CA ILE A 189 5.50 -3.80 -19.63
C ILE A 189 6.14 -4.06 -18.27
N GLY A 190 7.33 -3.50 -18.00
CA GLY A 190 8.01 -3.63 -16.72
C GLY A 190 7.15 -3.19 -15.52
N ARG A 191 6.35 -2.12 -15.68
CA ARG A 191 5.37 -1.72 -14.66
C ARG A 191 4.26 -2.73 -14.43
N VAL A 192 3.71 -3.36 -15.47
CA VAL A 192 2.68 -4.39 -15.34
C VAL A 192 3.24 -5.62 -14.62
N LEU A 193 4.44 -6.06 -15.01
CA LEU A 193 5.15 -7.17 -14.38
C LEU A 193 5.44 -6.89 -12.89
N CYS A 194 5.78 -5.65 -12.50
CA CYS A 194 5.84 -5.26 -11.08
C CYS A 194 4.52 -5.43 -10.32
N PHE A 195 3.36 -5.18 -10.93
CA PHE A 195 2.06 -5.41 -10.27
C PHE A 195 1.70 -6.90 -10.19
N LYS A 196 2.20 -7.73 -11.11
CA LYS A 196 2.09 -9.20 -11.06
C LYS A 196 3.10 -9.84 -10.08
N GLY A 197 4.08 -9.09 -9.59
CA GLY A 197 5.17 -9.59 -8.74
C GLY A 197 6.32 -10.27 -9.49
N GLU A 198 6.37 -10.13 -10.82
CA GLU A 198 7.34 -10.77 -11.72
C GLU A 198 8.63 -9.93 -11.80
N TRP A 199 9.26 -9.71 -10.63
CA TRP A 199 10.32 -8.71 -10.42
C TRP A 199 11.55 -8.84 -11.32
N LYS A 200 11.87 -10.04 -11.81
CA LYS A 200 13.03 -10.29 -12.68
C LYS A 200 12.76 -9.79 -14.10
N GLU A 201 11.67 -10.26 -14.71
CA GLU A 201 11.25 -9.88 -16.06
C GLU A 201 10.90 -8.37 -16.11
N ALA A 202 10.33 -7.84 -15.02
CA ALA A 202 10.15 -6.40 -14.85
C ALA A 202 11.46 -5.62 -15.00
N GLY A 203 12.55 -6.12 -14.40
CA GLY A 203 13.88 -5.52 -14.48
C GLY A 203 14.43 -5.53 -15.90
N GLU A 204 14.35 -6.67 -16.58
CA GLU A 204 14.82 -6.83 -17.96
C GLU A 204 14.13 -5.83 -18.92
N HIS A 205 12.83 -5.58 -18.75
CA HIS A 205 12.13 -4.53 -19.52
C HIS A 205 12.51 -3.10 -19.10
N PHE A 206 12.86 -2.83 -17.84
CA PHE A 206 13.35 -1.51 -17.44
C PHE A 206 14.78 -1.24 -17.93
N ASP A 207 15.67 -2.23 -17.91
CA ASP A 207 17.00 -2.11 -18.51
C ASP A 207 16.88 -1.83 -20.01
N CYS A 208 16.02 -2.57 -20.73
CA CYS A 208 15.71 -2.31 -22.14
C CYS A 208 15.11 -0.91 -22.36
N ALA A 209 14.26 -0.41 -21.47
CA ALA A 209 13.72 0.95 -21.54
C ALA A 209 14.82 2.02 -21.33
N TYR A 210 15.71 1.80 -20.35
CA TYR A 210 16.82 2.68 -20.03
C TYR A 210 17.80 2.79 -21.20
N ASP A 211 18.25 1.66 -21.75
CA ASP A 211 19.15 1.62 -22.90
C ASP A 211 18.54 2.34 -24.11
N ARG A 212 17.25 2.13 -24.41
CA ARG A 212 16.54 2.84 -25.47
C ARG A 212 16.49 4.36 -25.22
N MET A 213 16.31 4.82 -23.98
CA MET A 213 16.33 6.26 -23.63
C MET A 213 17.73 6.87 -23.73
N MET A 214 18.78 6.10 -23.46
CA MET A 214 20.16 6.59 -23.41
C MET A 214 20.91 6.47 -24.74
N THR A 215 20.51 5.54 -25.63
CA THR A 215 21.15 5.31 -26.94
C THR A 215 20.45 5.98 -28.12
N ASN A 216 19.11 6.10 -28.10
CA ASN A 216 18.37 6.80 -29.15
C ASN A 216 18.64 8.31 -29.13
N LYS A 217 18.38 8.99 -30.25
CA LYS A 217 18.54 10.45 -30.37
C LYS A 217 17.17 11.12 -30.62
N PRO A 218 16.82 12.20 -29.88
CA PRO A 218 17.58 12.82 -28.79
C PRO A 218 17.70 11.92 -27.55
N VAL A 219 18.79 12.07 -26.80
CA VAL A 219 19.05 11.29 -25.58
C VAL A 219 18.17 11.80 -24.44
N ARG A 220 17.47 10.91 -23.75
CA ARG A 220 16.37 11.23 -22.82
C ARG A 220 16.75 11.04 -21.35
N VAL A 221 17.80 11.74 -20.94
CA VAL A 221 18.31 11.71 -19.55
C VAL A 221 17.20 12.04 -18.54
N LYS A 222 16.33 13.02 -18.83
CA LYS A 222 15.21 13.42 -17.96
C LYS A 222 14.23 12.26 -17.67
N ASP A 223 13.97 11.40 -18.64
CA ASP A 223 13.03 10.28 -18.49
C ASP A 223 13.67 9.05 -17.87
N SER A 224 14.97 8.84 -18.10
CA SER A 224 15.69 7.69 -17.56
C SER A 224 15.67 7.67 -16.02
N ALA A 225 15.59 8.84 -15.37
CA ALA A 225 15.31 8.95 -13.92
C ALA A 225 14.04 8.21 -13.46
N ARG A 226 12.98 8.18 -14.29
CA ARG A 226 11.73 7.45 -13.99
C ARG A 226 11.91 5.94 -14.12
N VAL A 227 12.88 5.49 -14.91
CA VAL A 227 13.29 4.09 -15.06
C VAL A 227 14.18 3.67 -13.89
N LEU A 228 15.15 4.50 -13.51
CA LEU A 228 16.00 4.31 -12.32
C LEU A 228 15.17 4.22 -11.03
N ASP A 229 14.10 5.02 -10.87
CA ASP A 229 13.11 4.87 -9.78
C ASP A 229 12.46 3.47 -9.74
N LYS A 230 12.31 2.79 -10.88
CA LYS A 230 11.67 1.46 -10.96
C LYS A 230 12.64 0.30 -10.82
N ILE A 231 13.87 0.46 -11.29
CA ILE A 231 14.97 -0.45 -10.96
C ILE A 231 15.22 -0.41 -9.45
N GLY A 232 15.29 0.79 -8.84
CA GLY A 232 15.38 0.96 -7.38
C GLY A 232 14.24 0.28 -6.62
N LEU A 233 13.00 0.39 -7.09
CA LEU A 233 11.83 -0.28 -6.50
C LEU A 233 11.90 -1.81 -6.60
N ILE A 234 12.43 -2.37 -7.69
CA ILE A 234 12.64 -3.82 -7.82
C ILE A 234 13.70 -4.29 -6.83
N LEU A 235 14.83 -3.59 -6.73
CA LEU A 235 15.91 -3.90 -5.81
C LEU A 235 15.45 -3.80 -4.34
N GLU A 236 14.60 -2.81 -4.03
CA GLU A 236 13.89 -2.71 -2.74
C GLU A 236 13.07 -3.97 -2.42
N LYS A 237 12.26 -4.48 -3.36
CA LYS A 237 11.46 -5.71 -3.15
C LYS A 237 12.29 -6.99 -3.12
N GLN A 238 13.50 -6.96 -3.69
CA GLN A 238 14.49 -8.03 -3.56
C GLN A 238 15.35 -7.92 -2.27
N GLY A 239 15.13 -6.92 -1.41
CA GLY A 239 15.90 -6.70 -0.19
C GLY A 239 17.31 -6.11 -0.41
N LYS A 240 17.66 -5.75 -1.65
CA LYS A 240 18.96 -5.20 -2.06
C LYS A 240 19.04 -3.70 -1.77
N TYR A 241 18.94 -3.33 -0.49
CA TYR A 241 18.71 -1.94 -0.07
C TYR A 241 19.83 -0.97 -0.47
N ASP A 242 21.11 -1.37 -0.43
CA ASP A 242 22.21 -0.47 -0.84
C ASP A 242 22.26 -0.26 -2.36
N GLU A 243 21.93 -1.28 -3.17
CA GLU A 243 21.78 -1.12 -4.62
C GLU A 243 20.59 -0.19 -4.93
N ALA A 244 19.44 -0.42 -4.29
CA ALA A 244 18.25 0.42 -4.44
C ALA A 244 18.51 1.90 -4.06
N LEU A 245 19.28 2.13 -2.99
CA LEU A 245 19.66 3.46 -2.54
C LEU A 245 20.50 4.22 -3.59
N ASP A 246 21.37 3.53 -4.31
CA ASP A 246 22.19 4.14 -5.36
C ASP A 246 21.32 4.52 -6.58
N TYR A 247 20.48 3.61 -7.07
CA TYR A 247 19.54 3.90 -8.16
C TYR A 247 18.60 5.08 -7.84
N TYR A 248 18.06 5.15 -6.62
CA TYR A 248 17.24 6.29 -6.21
C TYR A 248 18.04 7.61 -6.08
N LYS A 249 19.34 7.56 -5.76
CA LYS A 249 20.24 8.74 -5.76
C LYS A 249 20.59 9.20 -7.17
N GLN A 250 20.85 8.28 -8.10
CA GLN A 250 21.06 8.61 -9.52
C GLN A 250 19.79 9.25 -10.11
N ALA A 251 18.61 8.69 -9.80
CA ALA A 251 17.32 9.28 -10.19
C ALA A 251 17.12 10.69 -9.61
N LEU A 252 17.53 10.91 -8.34
CA LEU A 252 17.47 12.23 -7.69
C LEU A 252 18.40 13.25 -8.37
N ASP A 253 19.67 12.90 -8.60
CA ASP A 253 20.66 13.78 -9.22
C ASP A 253 20.22 14.28 -10.61
N ILE A 254 19.64 13.40 -11.42
CA ILE A 254 19.02 13.78 -12.70
C ILE A 254 17.81 14.70 -12.47
N LYS A 255 16.95 14.42 -11.49
CA LYS A 255 15.76 15.24 -11.22
C LYS A 255 16.12 16.65 -10.75
N GLU A 256 17.11 16.79 -9.87
CA GLU A 256 17.60 18.09 -9.40
C GLU A 256 18.28 18.91 -10.52
N LYS A 257 18.73 18.26 -11.61
CA LYS A 257 19.30 18.91 -12.81
C LYS A 257 18.27 19.20 -13.92
N CYS A 258 17.20 18.41 -14.04
CA CYS A 258 16.28 18.44 -15.18
C CYS A 258 14.84 18.91 -14.86
N TYR A 259 14.54 19.24 -13.60
CA TYR A 259 13.24 19.73 -13.15
C TYR A 259 13.43 21.00 -12.30
N LEU A 260 12.36 21.78 -12.11
CA LEU A 260 12.43 22.97 -11.27
C LEU A 260 12.73 22.61 -9.80
N PRO A 261 13.54 23.42 -9.09
CA PRO A 261 13.76 23.26 -7.66
C PRO A 261 12.43 23.26 -6.90
N GLY A 262 12.20 22.22 -6.10
CA GLY A 262 10.92 22.03 -5.41
C GLY A 262 9.84 21.32 -6.22
N SER A 263 10.15 20.67 -7.35
CA SER A 263 9.15 19.83 -8.04
C SER A 263 8.79 18.56 -7.25
N VAL A 264 7.53 18.11 -7.35
CA VAL A 264 7.02 16.87 -6.71
C VAL A 264 7.81 15.62 -7.13
N SER A 265 8.41 15.60 -8.33
CA SER A 265 9.29 14.52 -8.76
C SER A 265 10.53 14.36 -7.87
N ILE A 266 11.08 15.47 -7.35
CA ILE A 266 12.19 15.49 -6.38
C ILE A 266 11.69 14.99 -5.01
N ALA A 267 10.51 15.46 -4.55
CA ALA A 267 9.89 14.95 -3.32
C ALA A 267 9.62 13.44 -3.37
N THR A 268 9.27 12.90 -4.55
CA THR A 268 9.12 11.46 -4.78
C THR A 268 10.45 10.71 -4.60
N SER A 269 11.57 11.24 -5.11
CA SER A 269 12.89 10.65 -4.86
C SER A 269 13.33 10.75 -3.40
N PHE A 270 13.10 11.88 -2.73
CA PHE A 270 13.35 12.00 -1.29
C PHE A 270 12.51 10.98 -0.49
N ASN A 271 11.23 10.81 -0.83
CA ASN A 271 10.37 9.78 -0.25
C ASN A 271 10.91 8.36 -0.46
N ASN A 272 11.41 8.03 -1.66
CA ASN A 272 11.98 6.72 -1.97
C ASN A 272 13.28 6.46 -1.18
N ILE A 273 14.18 7.44 -1.14
CA ILE A 273 15.42 7.38 -0.34
C ILE A 273 15.09 7.23 1.16
N GLY A 274 14.09 7.97 1.65
CA GLY A 274 13.60 7.84 3.02
C GLY A 274 13.06 6.44 3.34
N ASN A 275 12.36 5.78 2.41
CA ASN A 275 11.91 4.39 2.57
C ASN A 275 13.11 3.46 2.82
N ILE A 276 14.15 3.54 1.98
CA ILE A 276 15.33 2.67 2.08
C ILE A 276 16.11 2.92 3.36
N LEU A 277 16.35 4.18 3.72
CA LEU A 277 17.03 4.55 4.96
C LEU A 277 16.23 4.07 6.20
N SER A 278 14.89 4.07 6.13
CA SER A 278 14.02 3.48 7.15
C SER A 278 14.22 1.97 7.29
N LEU A 279 14.26 1.24 6.17
CA LEU A 279 14.49 -0.22 6.16
C LEU A 279 15.89 -0.59 6.68
N GLN A 280 16.90 0.26 6.40
CA GLN A 280 18.24 0.18 6.97
C GLN A 280 18.35 0.68 8.42
N LYS A 281 17.23 1.05 9.07
CA LYS A 281 17.16 1.62 10.44
C LYS A 281 17.96 2.93 10.65
N LYS A 282 18.33 3.61 9.56
CA LYS A 282 18.99 4.93 9.54
C LYS A 282 17.99 6.06 9.76
N TYR A 283 17.28 5.99 10.89
CA TYR A 283 16.09 6.80 11.16
C TYR A 283 16.33 8.32 11.10
N ASN A 284 17.51 8.81 11.52
CA ASN A 284 17.84 10.25 11.44
C ASN A 284 17.96 10.74 9.99
N GLU A 285 18.58 9.95 9.10
CA GLU A 285 18.72 10.28 7.68
C GLU A 285 17.36 10.19 6.97
N ALA A 286 16.59 9.13 7.26
CA ALA A 286 15.22 8.97 6.73
C ALA A 286 14.32 10.17 7.10
N LEU A 287 14.43 10.67 8.34
CA LEU A 287 13.66 11.81 8.82
C LEU A 287 13.99 13.14 8.11
N ASP A 288 15.25 13.36 7.70
CA ASP A 288 15.62 14.52 6.87
C ASP A 288 14.95 14.44 5.49
N PHE A 289 15.11 13.31 4.80
CA PHE A 289 14.55 13.11 3.47
C PHE A 289 13.02 13.23 3.46
N TYR A 290 12.31 12.63 4.43
CA TYR A 290 10.85 12.80 4.52
C TYR A 290 10.43 14.24 4.81
N LYS A 291 11.14 14.97 5.69
CA LYS A 291 10.85 16.40 5.95
C LYS A 291 11.12 17.30 4.73
N ARG A 292 12.14 16.98 3.93
CA ARG A 292 12.43 17.66 2.66
C ARG A 292 11.35 17.37 1.60
N ALA A 293 10.86 16.14 1.52
CA ALA A 293 9.70 15.80 0.70
C ALA A 293 8.44 16.57 1.17
N LEU A 294 8.18 16.60 2.48
CA LEU A 294 7.01 17.26 3.05
C LEU A 294 7.01 18.76 2.75
N ASN A 295 8.16 19.43 2.89
CA ASN A 295 8.30 20.86 2.60
C ASN A 295 8.09 21.23 1.12
N ILE A 296 8.18 20.26 0.20
CA ILE A 296 7.82 20.41 -1.21
C ILE A 296 6.33 20.13 -1.40
N GLU A 297 5.83 19.03 -0.84
CA GLU A 297 4.43 18.62 -0.96
C GLU A 297 3.47 19.66 -0.37
N GLU A 298 3.81 20.28 0.76
CA GLU A 298 3.07 21.39 1.40
C GLU A 298 3.13 22.72 0.62
N LYS A 299 3.93 22.82 -0.44
CA LYS A 299 3.97 24.00 -1.34
C LYS A 299 3.25 23.76 -2.66
N CYS A 300 3.45 22.58 -3.27
CA CYS A 300 2.88 22.28 -4.58
C CYS A 300 1.41 21.86 -4.52
N PHE A 301 0.95 21.28 -3.41
CA PHE A 301 -0.40 20.76 -3.26
C PHE A 301 -1.27 21.58 -2.30
N PRO A 302 -2.60 21.62 -2.50
CA PRO A 302 -3.54 22.18 -1.52
C PRO A 302 -3.45 21.52 -0.14
N SER A 303 -3.80 22.27 0.90
CA SER A 303 -4.06 21.72 2.24
C SER A 303 -5.13 20.62 2.16
N GLY A 304 -4.85 19.46 2.76
CA GLY A 304 -5.69 18.25 2.67
C GLY A 304 -5.17 17.19 1.69
N HIS A 305 -4.27 17.52 0.76
CA HIS A 305 -3.87 16.59 -0.31
C HIS A 305 -3.19 15.31 0.21
N GLY A 306 -3.63 14.15 -0.29
CA GLY A 306 -3.29 12.83 0.25
C GLY A 306 -1.80 12.52 0.39
N ASN A 307 -0.95 12.98 -0.55
CA ASN A 307 0.51 12.78 -0.47
C ASN A 307 1.12 13.38 0.81
N ILE A 308 0.65 14.56 1.24
CA ILE A 308 1.12 15.23 2.45
C ILE A 308 0.81 14.35 3.68
N ALA A 309 -0.43 13.82 3.77
CA ALA A 309 -0.83 12.94 4.86
C ALA A 309 -0.08 11.59 4.85
N VAL A 310 0.15 11.00 3.67
CA VAL A 310 0.98 9.79 3.52
C VAL A 310 2.40 10.03 4.06
N ASN A 311 3.03 11.14 3.71
CA ASN A 311 4.38 11.46 4.17
C ASN A 311 4.43 11.83 5.67
N GLN A 312 3.44 12.56 6.19
CA GLN A 312 3.29 12.76 7.64
C GLN A 312 3.18 11.43 8.40
N ASN A 313 2.41 10.46 7.89
CA ASN A 313 2.36 9.11 8.45
C ASN A 313 3.73 8.40 8.39
N LYS A 314 4.53 8.54 7.32
CA LYS A 314 5.92 8.03 7.29
C LYS A 314 6.80 8.68 8.36
N ILE A 315 6.71 10.00 8.54
CA ILE A 315 7.44 10.72 9.59
C ILE A 315 7.03 10.21 10.97
N GLY A 316 5.74 9.97 11.21
CA GLY A 316 5.23 9.34 12.44
C GLY A 316 5.82 7.94 12.69
N ILE A 317 5.97 7.11 11.63
CA ILE A 317 6.58 5.77 11.74
C ILE A 317 8.05 5.87 12.17
N ILE A 318 8.82 6.78 11.58
CA ILE A 318 10.22 7.02 11.98
C ILE A 318 10.32 7.50 13.42
N LEU A 319 9.47 8.46 13.82
CA LEU A 319 9.47 9.00 15.18
C LEU A 319 9.08 7.94 16.22
N ARG A 320 8.12 7.04 15.92
CA ARG A 320 7.83 5.86 16.77
C ARG A 320 9.05 4.93 16.85
N GLY A 321 9.70 4.65 15.73
CA GLY A 321 10.95 3.87 15.67
C GLY A 321 12.12 4.46 16.47
N GLN A 322 12.06 5.76 16.81
CA GLN A 322 13.00 6.47 17.67
C GLN A 322 12.52 6.63 19.13
N GLY A 323 11.38 6.04 19.52
CA GLY A 323 10.77 6.22 20.85
C GLY A 323 10.13 7.60 21.08
N LYS A 324 10.06 8.46 20.06
CA LYS A 324 9.51 9.83 20.13
C LYS A 324 7.98 9.82 19.98
N HIS A 325 7.31 9.13 20.88
CA HIS A 325 5.88 8.80 20.78
C HIS A 325 4.99 10.05 20.66
N ASP A 326 5.24 11.09 21.45
CA ASP A 326 4.45 12.33 21.43
C ASP A 326 4.76 13.27 20.24
N GLU A 327 5.90 13.09 19.56
CA GLU A 327 6.14 13.73 18.26
C GLU A 327 5.39 12.95 17.16
N ALA A 328 5.49 11.62 17.18
CA ALA A 328 4.83 10.74 16.21
C ALA A 328 3.30 10.92 16.21
N LEU A 329 2.67 10.97 17.38
CA LEU A 329 1.23 11.20 17.54
C LEU A 329 0.75 12.49 16.86
N LYS A 330 1.53 13.59 16.91
CA LYS A 330 1.18 14.86 16.25
C LYS A 330 1.17 14.73 14.72
N TYR A 331 2.11 13.99 14.16
CA TYR A 331 2.15 13.72 12.71
C TYR A 331 1.03 12.76 12.28
N TYR A 332 0.73 11.72 13.06
CA TYR A 332 -0.40 10.83 12.76
C TYR A 332 -1.75 11.54 12.90
N GLN A 333 -1.94 12.37 13.92
CA GLN A 333 -3.20 13.09 14.13
C GLN A 333 -3.49 14.07 12.98
N ARG A 334 -2.49 14.85 12.56
CA ARG A 334 -2.63 15.76 11.41
C ARG A 334 -2.87 14.98 10.10
N ALA A 335 -2.22 13.83 9.92
CA ALA A 335 -2.47 12.94 8.77
C ALA A 335 -3.88 12.32 8.79
N LEU A 336 -4.39 11.98 9.98
CA LEU A 336 -5.74 11.45 10.20
C LEU A 336 -6.79 12.51 9.85
N GLU A 337 -6.66 13.72 10.39
CA GLU A 337 -7.57 14.85 10.14
C GLU A 337 -7.68 15.15 8.64
N MET A 338 -6.53 15.26 7.95
CA MET A 338 -6.49 15.50 6.50
C MET A 338 -7.16 14.38 5.68
N GLN A 339 -7.07 13.12 6.13
CA GLN A 339 -7.66 11.97 5.42
C GLN A 339 -9.14 11.75 5.76
N GLU A 340 -9.58 12.05 6.99
CA GLU A 340 -11.00 12.06 7.36
C GLU A 340 -11.77 13.23 6.72
N GLU A 341 -11.10 14.37 6.47
CA GLU A 341 -11.63 15.48 5.66
C GLU A 341 -11.71 15.12 4.16
N HIS A 342 -10.65 14.54 3.59
CA HIS A 342 -10.62 14.18 2.16
C HIS A 342 -11.52 12.98 1.82
N TYR A 343 -11.74 12.05 2.77
CA TYR A 343 -12.65 10.93 2.63
C TYR A 343 -13.70 10.89 3.77
N PRO A 344 -14.75 11.74 3.75
CA PRO A 344 -15.77 11.78 4.81
C PRO A 344 -16.59 10.49 4.96
N SER A 345 -16.59 9.62 3.94
CA SER A 345 -17.18 8.28 3.99
C SER A 345 -16.25 7.22 4.58
N GLY A 346 -15.02 7.59 4.95
CA GLY A 346 -13.89 6.74 5.34
C GLY A 346 -13.14 6.16 4.14
N HIS A 347 -11.86 5.81 4.31
CA HIS A 347 -11.03 5.13 3.31
C HIS A 347 -10.13 4.08 3.99
N ALA A 348 -9.57 3.14 3.22
CA ALA A 348 -8.69 2.10 3.77
C ALA A 348 -7.39 2.67 4.38
N ASP A 349 -6.83 3.73 3.79
CA ASP A 349 -5.61 4.38 4.28
C ASP A 349 -5.75 4.95 5.70
N ILE A 350 -6.95 5.44 6.04
CA ILE A 350 -7.27 5.96 7.38
C ILE A 350 -7.08 4.85 8.42
N ALA A 351 -7.46 3.61 8.10
CA ALA A 351 -7.28 2.48 9.00
C ALA A 351 -5.80 2.21 9.33
N HIS A 352 -4.86 2.54 8.44
CA HIS A 352 -3.42 2.43 8.75
C HIS A 352 -2.95 3.52 9.72
N ILE A 353 -3.44 4.74 9.58
CA ILE A 353 -3.11 5.86 10.50
C ILE A 353 -3.72 5.58 11.89
N LEU A 354 -4.99 5.17 11.95
CA LEU A 354 -5.66 4.76 13.19
C LEU A 354 -4.90 3.62 13.89
N ASN A 355 -4.44 2.60 13.14
CA ASN A 355 -3.63 1.51 13.69
C ASN A 355 -2.27 1.98 14.23
N ASN A 356 -1.66 2.99 13.60
CA ASN A 356 -0.39 3.56 14.05
C ASN A 356 -0.54 4.41 15.33
N ILE A 357 -1.68 5.10 15.49
CA ILE A 357 -2.05 5.82 16.73
C ILE A 357 -2.35 4.80 17.85
N GLY A 358 -3.18 3.78 17.55
CA GLY A 358 -3.50 2.70 18.48
C GLY A 358 -2.25 2.00 19.02
N GLN A 359 -1.24 1.74 18.16
CA GLN A 359 0.03 1.17 18.60
C GLN A 359 0.73 2.06 19.62
N ILE A 360 0.88 3.37 19.38
CA ILE A 360 1.54 4.25 20.37
C ILE A 360 0.77 4.32 21.68
N LEU A 361 -0.56 4.36 21.63
CA LEU A 361 -1.39 4.39 22.83
C LEU A 361 -1.26 3.07 23.62
N PHE A 362 -1.15 1.93 22.94
CA PHE A 362 -0.81 0.63 23.54
C PHE A 362 0.61 0.64 24.13
N ASP A 363 1.61 1.15 23.40
CA ASP A 363 2.99 1.32 23.89
C ASP A 363 3.08 2.29 25.09
N GLN A 364 2.07 3.14 25.30
CA GLN A 364 1.88 4.03 26.46
C GLN A 364 0.93 3.44 27.53
N ALA A 365 0.54 2.16 27.45
CA ALA A 365 -0.41 1.46 28.32
C ALA A 365 -1.82 2.09 28.42
N LYS A 366 -2.22 2.91 27.44
CA LYS A 366 -3.56 3.51 27.33
C LYS A 366 -4.52 2.59 26.59
N TYR A 367 -4.74 1.40 27.15
CA TYR A 367 -5.39 0.29 26.45
C TYR A 367 -6.81 0.62 25.93
N ASP A 368 -7.66 1.29 26.70
CA ASP A 368 -9.02 1.63 26.25
C ASP A 368 -9.04 2.68 25.13
N GLU A 369 -8.10 3.63 25.12
CA GLU A 369 -7.94 4.57 23.99
C GLU A 369 -7.47 3.83 22.73
N ALA A 370 -6.42 3.01 22.87
CA ALA A 370 -5.85 2.21 21.79
C ALA A 370 -6.89 1.25 21.17
N LEU A 371 -7.73 0.62 22.00
CA LEU A 371 -8.83 -0.24 21.58
C LEU A 371 -9.84 0.50 20.70
N ASN A 372 -10.18 1.76 21.03
CA ASN A 372 -11.07 2.58 20.20
C ASN A 372 -10.49 2.82 18.79
N TYR A 373 -9.20 3.17 18.71
CA TYR A 373 -8.49 3.37 17.45
C TYR A 373 -8.42 2.08 16.62
N TYR A 374 -8.11 0.94 17.23
CA TYR A 374 -8.11 -0.35 16.52
C TYR A 374 -9.51 -0.79 16.08
N GLN A 375 -10.55 -0.58 16.87
CA GLN A 375 -11.94 -0.88 16.47
C GLN A 375 -12.42 0.01 15.32
N ARG A 376 -12.05 1.31 15.29
CA ARG A 376 -12.27 2.18 14.13
C ARG A 376 -11.55 1.63 12.88
N ALA A 377 -10.29 1.23 13.01
CA ALA A 377 -9.50 0.66 11.91
C ALA A 377 -10.08 -0.65 11.37
N LEU A 378 -10.46 -1.59 12.25
CA LEU A 378 -11.13 -2.85 11.91
C LEU A 378 -12.41 -2.58 11.12
N LYS A 379 -13.31 -1.72 11.64
CA LYS A 379 -14.59 -1.40 11.02
C LYS A 379 -14.44 -0.76 9.63
N MET A 380 -13.39 0.03 9.41
CA MET A 380 -13.07 0.56 8.07
C MET A 380 -12.56 -0.53 7.13
N ARG A 381 -11.71 -1.44 7.60
CA ARG A 381 -11.18 -2.57 6.81
C ARG A 381 -12.27 -3.57 6.43
N GLU A 382 -13.18 -3.88 7.36
CA GLU A 382 -14.38 -4.71 7.11
C GLU A 382 -15.36 -4.10 6.09
N LYS A 383 -15.41 -2.77 6.00
CA LYS A 383 -16.26 -2.06 5.02
C LYS A 383 -15.68 -2.11 3.61
N TYR A 384 -14.36 -2.07 3.46
CA TYR A 384 -13.69 -1.86 2.17
C TYR A 384 -13.00 -3.09 1.58
N TYR A 385 -12.72 -4.11 2.39
CA TYR A 385 -12.09 -5.35 1.92
C TYR A 385 -13.03 -6.56 2.02
N PRO A 386 -12.85 -7.58 1.17
CA PRO A 386 -13.49 -8.88 1.36
C PRO A 386 -13.20 -9.47 2.76
N SER A 387 -14.13 -10.28 3.26
CA SER A 387 -14.09 -10.86 4.62
C SER A 387 -12.80 -11.61 4.97
N GLY A 388 -12.16 -12.26 3.99
CA GLY A 388 -10.89 -12.98 4.15
C GLY A 388 -9.64 -12.16 3.86
N HIS A 389 -9.67 -10.82 3.91
CA HIS A 389 -8.52 -9.99 3.57
C HIS A 389 -7.54 -9.81 4.75
N ILE A 390 -6.24 -9.84 4.46
CA ILE A 390 -5.16 -9.88 5.48
C ILE A 390 -5.18 -8.69 6.44
N ALA A 391 -5.62 -7.51 5.98
CA ALA A 391 -5.75 -6.34 6.85
C ALA A 391 -6.81 -6.54 7.97
N ILE A 392 -7.85 -7.36 7.74
CA ILE A 392 -8.85 -7.70 8.76
C ILE A 392 -8.22 -8.65 9.79
N VAL A 393 -7.54 -9.71 9.33
CA VAL A 393 -6.77 -10.64 10.19
C VAL A 393 -5.78 -9.88 11.09
N GLN A 394 -4.98 -8.99 10.52
CA GLN A 394 -4.04 -8.13 11.27
C GLN A 394 -4.75 -7.24 12.30
N SER A 395 -5.93 -6.69 11.98
CA SER A 395 -6.71 -5.85 12.90
C SER A 395 -7.25 -6.64 14.08
N LEU A 396 -7.81 -7.83 13.82
CA LEU A 396 -8.27 -8.74 14.87
C LEU A 396 -7.12 -9.17 15.77
N ASN A 397 -5.93 -9.39 15.19
CA ASN A 397 -4.74 -9.73 15.95
C ASN A 397 -4.33 -8.61 16.92
N SER A 398 -4.17 -7.37 16.42
CA SER A 398 -3.79 -6.22 17.27
C SER A 398 -4.80 -5.93 18.38
N ILE A 399 -6.09 -6.22 18.18
CA ILE A 399 -7.11 -6.10 19.23
C ILE A 399 -7.00 -7.26 20.23
N GLY A 400 -6.80 -8.50 19.77
CA GLY A 400 -6.58 -9.66 20.64
C GLY A 400 -5.32 -9.54 21.50
N ASP A 401 -4.21 -9.05 20.94
CA ASP A 401 -2.96 -8.77 21.67
C ASP A 401 -3.19 -7.68 22.73
N LEU A 402 -3.85 -6.57 22.37
CA LEU A 402 -4.17 -5.50 23.31
C LEU A 402 -5.05 -5.99 24.47
N LEU A 403 -6.10 -6.77 24.18
CA LEU A 403 -7.01 -7.28 25.20
C LEU A 403 -6.34 -8.33 26.09
N PHE A 404 -5.41 -9.13 25.55
CA PHE A 404 -4.63 -10.10 26.32
C PHE A 404 -3.69 -9.41 27.33
N GLU A 405 -2.91 -8.43 26.88
CA GLU A 405 -2.00 -7.65 27.75
C GLU A 405 -2.76 -6.76 28.75
N HIS A 406 -4.00 -6.38 28.43
CA HIS A 406 -4.91 -5.70 29.36
C HIS A 406 -5.74 -6.66 30.24
N GLU A 407 -5.37 -7.95 30.30
CA GLU A 407 -6.00 -9.03 31.10
C GLU A 407 -7.50 -9.30 30.79
N LYS A 408 -8.05 -8.72 29.72
CA LYS A 408 -9.42 -8.91 29.22
C LYS A 408 -9.53 -10.22 28.42
N TYR A 409 -9.15 -11.34 29.05
CA TYR A 409 -8.91 -12.63 28.39
C TYR A 409 -10.12 -13.22 27.64
N ASP A 410 -11.35 -13.07 28.15
CA ASP A 410 -12.54 -13.57 27.43
C ASP A 410 -12.85 -12.71 26.18
N GLU A 411 -12.65 -11.39 26.23
CA GLU A 411 -12.78 -10.56 25.02
C GLU A 411 -11.69 -10.89 24.00
N ALA A 412 -10.43 -11.03 24.44
CA ALA A 412 -9.32 -11.43 23.58
C ALA A 412 -9.58 -12.78 22.88
N LEU A 413 -10.26 -13.71 23.56
CA LEU A 413 -10.61 -15.03 23.04
C LEU A 413 -11.57 -14.94 21.85
N ASP A 414 -12.58 -14.07 21.91
CA ASP A 414 -13.54 -13.86 20.82
C ASP A 414 -12.83 -13.31 19.56
N TYR A 415 -11.91 -12.36 19.73
CA TYR A 415 -11.11 -11.82 18.62
C TYR A 415 -10.18 -12.88 18.00
N TYR A 416 -9.51 -13.71 18.82
CA TYR A 416 -8.65 -14.77 18.30
C TYR A 416 -9.42 -15.95 17.68
N GLN A 417 -10.59 -16.34 18.22
CA GLN A 417 -11.44 -17.35 17.57
C GLN A 417 -11.99 -16.85 16.22
N ARG A 418 -12.38 -15.57 16.14
CA ARG A 418 -12.79 -14.95 14.89
C ARG A 418 -11.64 -14.88 13.87
N LEU A 419 -10.44 -14.57 14.33
CA LEU A 419 -9.22 -14.54 13.51
C LEU A 419 -8.86 -15.92 12.98
N LEU A 420 -8.80 -16.93 13.87
CA LEU A 420 -8.51 -18.32 13.52
C LEU A 420 -9.48 -18.82 12.45
N LYS A 421 -10.78 -18.56 12.62
CA LYS A 421 -11.78 -18.94 11.62
C LYS A 421 -11.53 -18.28 10.26
N LEU A 422 -11.11 -17.01 10.22
CA LEU A 422 -10.75 -16.37 8.94
C LEU A 422 -9.49 -16.97 8.31
N GLN A 423 -8.55 -17.48 9.10
CA GLN A 423 -7.41 -18.25 8.57
C GLN A 423 -7.88 -19.60 8.01
N GLU A 424 -8.72 -20.34 8.75
CA GLU A 424 -9.27 -21.64 8.29
C GLU A 424 -10.16 -21.51 7.03
N ASP A 425 -11.01 -20.47 6.95
CA ASP A 425 -11.95 -20.25 5.85
C ASP A 425 -11.27 -19.77 4.53
N TYR A 426 -10.10 -19.11 4.61
CA TYR A 426 -9.48 -18.42 3.44
C TYR A 426 -7.99 -18.71 3.19
N TYR A 427 -7.23 -19.18 4.19
CA TYR A 427 -5.76 -19.30 4.14
C TYR A 427 -5.31 -20.77 4.28
N SER A 428 -5.88 -21.66 3.47
CA SER A 428 -5.61 -23.11 3.49
C SER A 428 -4.15 -23.52 3.15
N SER A 429 -3.28 -22.56 2.84
CA SER A 429 -1.83 -22.71 2.67
C SER A 429 -1.01 -22.33 3.92
N ASP A 430 -1.46 -21.38 4.73
CA ASP A 430 -0.67 -20.75 5.80
C ASP A 430 -0.92 -21.41 7.15
N GLU A 431 -0.66 -22.72 7.24
CA GLU A 431 -0.84 -23.49 8.46
C GLU A 431 -0.02 -22.93 9.65
N LEU A 432 1.13 -22.30 9.40
CA LEU A 432 1.96 -21.69 10.45
C LEU A 432 1.28 -20.50 11.14
N ASP A 433 0.50 -19.70 10.41
CA ASP A 433 -0.28 -18.59 10.97
C ASP A 433 -1.46 -19.11 11.82
N ILE A 434 -2.05 -20.25 11.42
CA ILE A 434 -3.03 -21.00 12.24
C ILE A 434 -2.38 -21.53 13.53
N ALA A 435 -1.13 -22.02 13.47
CA ALA A 435 -0.39 -22.47 14.65
C ALA A 435 -0.10 -21.33 15.65
N GLN A 436 0.20 -20.12 15.17
CA GLN A 436 0.33 -18.93 16.03
C GLN A 436 -0.99 -18.59 16.74
N SER A 437 -2.11 -18.64 16.02
CA SER A 437 -3.45 -18.41 16.58
C SER A 437 -3.84 -19.45 17.63
N PHE A 438 -3.53 -20.73 17.39
CA PHE A 438 -3.68 -21.78 18.40
C PHE A 438 -2.83 -21.50 19.64
N ASN A 439 -1.56 -21.09 19.51
CA ASN A 439 -0.73 -20.73 20.67
C ASN A 439 -1.29 -19.53 21.45
N LYS A 440 -1.82 -18.50 20.78
CA LYS A 440 -2.49 -17.34 21.42
C LYS A 440 -3.73 -17.76 22.21
N ILE A 441 -4.58 -18.62 21.63
CA ILE A 441 -5.76 -19.20 22.30
C ILE A 441 -5.35 -20.12 23.46
N GLY A 442 -4.26 -20.88 23.30
CA GLY A 442 -3.67 -21.72 24.36
C GLY A 442 -3.25 -20.90 25.58
N LYS A 443 -2.55 -19.78 25.36
CA LYS A 443 -2.15 -18.84 26.43
C LYS A 443 -3.34 -18.24 27.17
N ILE A 444 -4.41 -17.87 26.49
CA ILE A 444 -5.66 -17.47 27.16
C ILE A 444 -6.18 -18.56 28.09
N PHE A 445 -6.29 -19.80 27.61
CA PHE A 445 -6.77 -20.90 28.46
C PHE A 445 -5.81 -21.23 29.61
N TYR A 446 -4.50 -20.99 29.46
CA TYR A 446 -3.52 -21.11 30.55
C TYR A 446 -3.74 -20.04 31.64
N HIS A 447 -3.89 -18.77 31.26
CA HIS A 447 -4.20 -17.68 32.20
C HIS A 447 -5.56 -17.88 32.89
N GLN A 448 -6.55 -18.41 32.18
CA GLN A 448 -7.84 -18.84 32.76
C GLN A 448 -7.76 -20.12 33.62
N GLN A 449 -6.58 -20.72 33.82
CA GLN A 449 -6.34 -21.97 34.57
C GLN A 449 -7.07 -23.20 33.97
N ARG A 450 -7.50 -23.12 32.71
CA ARG A 450 -8.23 -24.16 31.95
C ARG A 450 -7.21 -25.06 31.22
N TYR A 451 -6.30 -25.63 32.01
CA TYR A 451 -5.07 -26.28 31.55
C TYR A 451 -5.27 -27.35 30.46
N ASP A 452 -6.34 -28.15 30.52
CA ASP A 452 -6.60 -29.19 29.51
C ASP A 452 -6.97 -28.60 28.14
N LYS A 453 -7.61 -27.42 28.11
CA LYS A 453 -7.85 -26.67 26.86
C LYS A 453 -6.55 -26.05 26.35
N ALA A 454 -5.78 -25.42 27.25
CA ALA A 454 -4.48 -24.85 26.87
C ALA A 454 -3.58 -25.91 26.22
N LEU A 455 -3.47 -27.08 26.85
CA LEU A 455 -2.70 -28.22 26.36
C LEU A 455 -3.15 -28.66 24.96
N HIS A 456 -4.46 -28.80 24.74
CA HIS A 456 -5.01 -29.16 23.44
C HIS A 456 -4.61 -28.16 22.34
N TYR A 457 -4.74 -26.85 22.60
CA TYR A 457 -4.39 -25.82 21.62
C TYR A 457 -2.88 -25.75 21.33
N HIS A 458 -2.02 -25.81 22.35
CA HIS A 458 -0.58 -25.86 22.14
C HIS A 458 -0.12 -27.14 21.43
N GLN A 459 -0.76 -28.29 21.68
CA GLN A 459 -0.51 -29.53 20.92
C GLN A 459 -0.94 -29.43 19.45
N CYS A 460 -2.04 -28.72 19.14
CA CYS A 460 -2.44 -28.43 17.77
C CYS A 460 -1.42 -27.52 17.06
N ALA A 461 -0.91 -26.48 17.73
CA ALA A 461 0.15 -25.62 17.20
C ALA A 461 1.45 -26.40 16.96
N LEU A 462 1.92 -27.15 17.96
CA LEU A 462 3.13 -27.96 17.91
C LEU A 462 3.11 -28.94 16.71
N LYS A 463 2.02 -29.70 16.56
CA LYS A 463 1.86 -30.68 15.47
C LYS A 463 1.97 -30.05 14.08
N ILE A 464 1.53 -28.81 13.91
CA ILE A 464 1.71 -28.06 12.65
C ILE A 464 3.16 -27.63 12.51
N GLN A 465 3.77 -27.04 13.54
CA GLN A 465 5.15 -26.57 13.50
C GLN A 465 6.13 -27.72 13.20
N GLU A 466 5.94 -28.91 13.79
CA GLU A 466 6.73 -30.12 13.51
C GLU A 466 6.63 -30.58 12.04
N LYS A 467 5.48 -30.41 11.40
CA LYS A 467 5.25 -30.73 9.99
C LYS A 467 6.05 -29.81 9.05
N HIS A 468 6.23 -28.55 9.42
CA HIS A 468 6.95 -27.54 8.62
C HIS A 468 8.45 -27.49 8.92
N TYR A 469 8.84 -27.56 10.20
CA TYR A 469 10.22 -27.36 10.64
C TYR A 469 10.94 -28.67 10.93
N SER A 470 11.20 -29.45 9.87
CA SER A 470 11.81 -30.80 9.95
C SER A 470 13.22 -30.86 10.57
N SER A 471 13.92 -29.72 10.73
CA SER A 471 15.21 -29.60 11.43
C SER A 471 15.11 -29.03 12.85
N GLY A 472 13.90 -28.70 13.31
CA GLY A 472 13.64 -27.92 14.51
C GLY A 472 13.64 -26.41 14.27
N HIS A 473 12.84 -25.68 15.07
CA HIS A 473 12.69 -24.22 15.02
C HIS A 473 12.39 -23.64 16.41
N VAL A 474 12.55 -22.33 16.58
CA VAL A 474 12.31 -21.63 17.84
C VAL A 474 10.84 -21.68 18.27
N ASP A 475 9.89 -21.69 17.32
CA ASP A 475 8.46 -21.77 17.63
C ASP A 475 8.06 -23.13 18.22
N ILE A 476 8.72 -24.22 17.80
CA ILE A 476 8.55 -25.54 18.42
C ILE A 476 9.03 -25.48 19.87
N ALA A 477 10.20 -24.89 20.13
CA ALA A 477 10.72 -24.75 21.49
C ALA A 477 9.82 -23.88 22.38
N ALA A 478 9.17 -22.85 21.81
CA ALA A 478 8.16 -22.06 22.50
C ALA A 478 6.91 -22.90 22.84
N SER A 479 6.34 -23.63 21.87
CA SER A 479 5.18 -24.50 22.10
C SER A 479 5.46 -25.62 23.11
N LEU A 480 6.66 -26.24 23.06
CA LEU A 480 7.11 -27.21 24.05
C LEU A 480 7.26 -26.58 25.44
N SER A 481 7.72 -25.32 25.53
CA SER A 481 7.83 -24.60 26.80
C SER A 481 6.48 -24.21 27.39
N ASP A 482 5.50 -23.81 26.57
CA ASP A 482 4.13 -23.54 27.01
C ASP A 482 3.46 -24.85 27.52
N ILE A 483 3.66 -25.97 26.81
CA ILE A 483 3.21 -27.31 27.25
C ILE A 483 3.89 -27.71 28.58
N ALA A 484 5.20 -27.49 28.72
CA ALA A 484 5.92 -27.77 29.95
C ALA A 484 5.44 -26.93 31.14
N ALA A 485 5.07 -25.66 30.92
CA ALA A 485 4.44 -24.80 31.93
C ALA A 485 3.09 -25.38 32.38
N ILE A 486 2.27 -25.85 31.44
CA ILE A 486 0.98 -26.51 31.73
C ILE A 486 1.19 -27.79 32.55
N SER A 487 2.09 -28.68 32.13
CA SER A 487 2.36 -29.93 32.87
C SER A 487 2.98 -29.68 34.24
N SER A 488 3.76 -28.60 34.41
CA SER A 488 4.22 -28.11 35.72
C SER A 488 3.07 -27.66 36.63
N HIS A 489 2.11 -26.88 36.11
CA HIS A 489 0.91 -26.49 36.86
C HIS A 489 0.02 -27.71 37.21
N GLN A 490 -0.02 -28.73 36.35
CA GLN A 490 -0.64 -30.03 36.64
C GLN A 490 0.21 -30.93 37.58
N LYS A 491 1.35 -30.44 38.10
CA LYS A 491 2.31 -31.15 38.98
C LYS A 491 2.97 -32.38 38.36
N LYS A 492 2.92 -32.53 37.04
CA LYS A 492 3.60 -33.59 36.28
C LYS A 492 5.05 -33.19 36.02
N TYR A 493 5.83 -33.09 37.09
CA TYR A 493 7.15 -32.44 37.04
C TYR A 493 8.15 -33.13 36.11
N ASP A 494 8.12 -34.46 35.98
CA ASP A 494 9.03 -35.17 35.06
C ASP A 494 8.65 -34.97 33.58
N GLU A 495 7.36 -34.87 33.26
CA GLU A 495 6.85 -34.52 31.93
C GLU A 495 7.21 -33.07 31.56
N ALA A 496 7.05 -32.14 32.51
CA ALA A 496 7.48 -30.75 32.34
C ALA A 496 9.00 -30.61 32.16
N LEU A 497 9.79 -31.40 32.90
CA LEU A 497 11.26 -31.40 32.80
C LEU A 497 11.73 -31.89 31.43
N ASP A 498 11.12 -32.97 30.91
CA ASP A 498 11.43 -33.49 29.57
C ASP A 498 11.10 -32.47 28.48
N TYR A 499 9.89 -31.90 28.47
CA TYR A 499 9.50 -30.89 27.48
C TYR A 499 10.39 -29.62 27.53
N TYR A 500 10.75 -29.12 28.72
CA TYR A 500 11.70 -28.00 28.80
C TYR A 500 13.11 -28.39 28.35
N GLN A 501 13.57 -29.63 28.60
CA GLN A 501 14.88 -30.08 28.11
C GLN A 501 14.88 -30.25 26.58
N GLN A 502 13.78 -30.72 25.99
CA GLN A 502 13.59 -30.74 24.53
C GLN A 502 13.66 -29.31 23.96
N ALA A 503 12.92 -28.35 24.54
CA ALA A 503 12.95 -26.95 24.14
C ALA A 503 14.37 -26.34 24.24
N LEU A 504 15.06 -26.56 25.37
CA LEU A 504 16.45 -26.11 25.57
C LEU A 504 17.39 -26.69 24.51
N ASN A 505 17.34 -28.00 24.27
CA ASN A 505 18.15 -28.70 23.26
C ASN A 505 17.92 -28.19 21.82
N MET A 506 16.79 -27.51 21.56
CA MET A 506 16.50 -26.85 20.29
C MET A 506 17.01 -25.41 20.29
N LEU A 507 16.77 -24.64 21.35
CA LEU A 507 17.23 -23.26 21.50
C LEU A 507 18.77 -23.15 21.49
N GLU A 508 19.50 -24.11 22.07
CA GLU A 508 20.97 -24.15 22.00
C GLU A 508 21.49 -24.40 20.57
N LYS A 509 20.73 -25.09 19.71
CA LYS A 509 21.07 -25.30 18.29
C LYS A 509 20.72 -24.08 17.43
N CYS A 510 19.57 -23.46 17.68
CA CYS A 510 19.16 -22.22 17.02
C CYS A 510 20.05 -21.03 17.43
N TYR A 511 20.55 -21.03 18.66
CA TYR A 511 21.39 -19.98 19.23
C TYR A 511 22.67 -20.55 19.87
N PRO A 512 23.69 -20.98 19.08
CA PRO A 512 24.95 -21.52 19.62
C PRO A 512 25.78 -20.52 20.44
N SER A 513 25.48 -19.22 20.32
CA SER A 513 26.01 -18.16 21.17
C SER A 513 25.24 -17.96 22.49
N GLY A 514 24.11 -18.67 22.67
CA GLY A 514 23.10 -18.48 23.71
C GLY A 514 22.12 -17.35 23.39
N HIS A 515 20.88 -17.43 23.88
CA HIS A 515 19.85 -16.40 23.75
C HIS A 515 19.08 -16.18 25.08
N VAL A 516 18.20 -15.18 25.14
CA VAL A 516 17.36 -14.91 26.31
C VAL A 516 16.40 -16.09 26.56
N ASP A 517 15.83 -16.69 25.52
CA ASP A 517 14.94 -17.86 25.65
C ASP A 517 15.68 -19.10 26.18
N THR A 518 16.97 -19.26 25.83
CA THR A 518 17.84 -20.30 26.39
C THR A 518 17.97 -20.11 27.90
N ALA A 519 18.17 -18.87 28.35
CA ALA A 519 18.22 -18.53 29.77
C ALA A 519 16.87 -18.76 30.48
N GLN A 520 15.76 -18.40 29.85
CA GLN A 520 14.42 -18.63 30.38
C GLN A 520 14.11 -20.13 30.51
N SER A 521 14.51 -20.94 29.54
CA SER A 521 14.35 -22.41 29.57
C SER A 521 15.17 -23.03 30.70
N LEU A 522 16.43 -22.61 30.87
CA LEU A 522 17.28 -23.01 31.99
C LEU A 522 16.69 -22.60 33.36
N TYR A 523 16.15 -21.38 33.46
CA TYR A 523 15.47 -20.91 34.67
C TYR A 523 14.21 -21.73 34.99
N ASN A 524 13.42 -22.08 33.97
CA ASN A 524 12.24 -22.92 34.09
C ASN A 524 12.61 -24.35 34.54
N ILE A 525 13.64 -24.96 33.95
CA ILE A 525 14.21 -26.24 34.42
C ILE A 525 14.63 -26.16 35.89
N GLY A 526 15.34 -25.10 36.28
CA GLY A 526 15.71 -24.84 37.67
C GLY A 526 14.50 -24.76 38.61
N ASN A 527 13.39 -24.15 38.17
CA ASN A 527 12.14 -24.15 38.92
C ASN A 527 11.53 -25.55 39.10
N ILE A 528 11.49 -26.38 38.06
CA ILE A 528 10.98 -27.76 38.16
C ILE A 528 11.84 -28.58 39.13
N LEU A 529 13.16 -28.54 38.97
CA LEU A 529 14.11 -29.24 39.84
C LEU A 529 13.97 -28.79 41.31
N LYS A 530 13.74 -27.49 41.56
CA LYS A 530 13.45 -26.97 42.91
C LYS A 530 12.14 -27.52 43.48
N GLN A 531 11.07 -27.66 42.69
CA GLN A 531 9.83 -28.30 43.15
C GLN A 531 10.00 -29.80 43.41
N GLN A 532 10.91 -30.47 42.69
CA GLN A 532 11.33 -31.86 42.96
C GLN A 532 12.29 -32.00 44.15
N GLY A 533 12.71 -30.90 44.80
CA GLY A 533 13.69 -30.92 45.91
C GLY A 533 15.15 -31.12 45.49
N LYS A 534 15.45 -31.11 44.18
CA LYS A 534 16.79 -31.27 43.59
C LYS A 534 17.56 -29.94 43.62
N TYR A 535 17.76 -29.38 44.82
CA TYR A 535 18.23 -28.00 44.99
C TYR A 535 19.60 -27.70 44.39
N ASN A 536 20.51 -28.67 44.34
CA ASN A 536 21.84 -28.49 43.75
C ASN A 536 21.77 -28.37 42.21
N GLU A 537 21.06 -29.30 41.56
CA GLU A 537 20.82 -29.26 40.11
C GLU A 537 20.09 -27.97 39.71
N ALA A 538 19.05 -27.60 40.48
CA ALA A 538 18.33 -26.35 40.29
C ALA A 538 19.25 -25.12 40.36
N LEU A 539 20.16 -25.07 41.34
CA LEU A 539 21.11 -23.97 41.51
C LEU A 539 22.08 -23.85 40.33
N ASP A 540 22.53 -24.96 39.77
CA ASP A 540 23.44 -24.95 38.62
C ASP A 540 22.74 -24.56 37.30
N HIS A 541 21.47 -24.90 37.11
CA HIS A 541 20.67 -24.35 36.01
C HIS A 541 20.37 -22.85 36.20
N TYR A 542 20.04 -22.39 37.42
CA TYR A 542 19.87 -20.96 37.70
C TYR A 542 21.16 -20.16 37.45
N ARG A 543 22.33 -20.70 37.79
CA ARG A 543 23.65 -20.09 37.48
C ARG A 543 23.89 -19.95 35.98
N GLN A 544 23.52 -20.95 35.18
CA GLN A 544 23.64 -20.89 33.73
C GLN A 544 22.68 -19.87 33.11
N ALA A 545 21.43 -19.81 33.58
CA ALA A 545 20.46 -18.80 33.18
C ALA A 545 20.95 -17.38 33.49
N LEU A 546 21.42 -17.13 34.72
CA LEU A 546 21.96 -15.83 35.14
C LEU A 546 23.14 -15.41 34.26
N LYS A 547 24.11 -16.29 34.03
CA LYS A 547 25.28 -16.01 33.19
C LYS A 547 24.92 -15.65 31.73
N LEU A 548 23.82 -16.19 31.21
CA LEU A 548 23.29 -15.80 29.90
C LEU A 548 22.54 -14.45 29.96
N GLN A 549 21.77 -14.19 31.02
CA GLN A 549 21.12 -12.89 31.22
C GLN A 549 22.14 -11.77 31.40
N GLU A 550 23.18 -11.93 32.22
CA GLU A 550 24.27 -10.95 32.40
C GLU A 550 25.00 -10.61 31.09
N LYS A 551 25.08 -11.57 30.16
CA LYS A 551 25.70 -11.38 28.85
C LYS A 551 24.86 -10.51 27.90
N TYR A 552 23.53 -10.58 28.01
CA TYR A 552 22.60 -9.88 27.10
C TYR A 552 21.91 -8.66 27.71
N HIS A 553 21.88 -8.58 29.04
CA HIS A 553 21.48 -7.42 29.84
C HIS A 553 22.62 -7.04 30.81
N PRO A 554 23.77 -6.54 30.30
CA PRO A 554 24.79 -5.96 31.18
C PRO A 554 24.17 -4.82 31.99
N SER A 555 24.31 -4.88 33.31
CA SER A 555 23.57 -4.07 34.28
C SER A 555 23.73 -2.56 34.03
N GLY A 556 22.72 -1.93 33.43
CA GLY A 556 22.78 -0.52 33.00
C GLY A 556 21.44 0.20 32.83
N HIS A 557 20.31 -0.43 33.19
CA HIS A 557 18.99 0.19 33.25
C HIS A 557 18.37 -0.08 34.63
N ALA A 558 17.98 1.00 35.30
CA ALA A 558 17.38 1.08 36.62
C ALA A 558 16.44 2.30 36.66
#